data_AF-A0A969D1R8-F1
#
_entry.id   AF-A0A969D1R8-F1
#
_cell.length_a   1.000
_cell.length_b   1.000
_cell.length_c   1.000
_cell.angle_alpha   90.00
_cell.angle_beta   90.00
_cell.angle_gamma   90.00
#
_symmetry.space_group_name_H-M   'P 1'
#
loop_
_entity.id
_entity.type
_entity.pdbx_description
1 polymer ?
#
loop_
_entity_poly.entity_id
_entity_poly.type
_entity_poly.pdbx_seq_one_letter_code
_entity_poly.pdbx_strand_id
1 'polypeptide(L)'
;YRKRGLAFTTTTTLLSWKKTAIATAPKAFIQWGSMAYYELEQSGGCEACAERLVTMAHWMIDNHYTLWRTRNTAYAYEGLLSAYQAAQEQGWEKEQHYIGSVIDKGLSKLISWQVGGPLPNGYLRAHPTDDPLAVGGVMNARNDPDLRIDVAQHQLHALLLALQYYFED
;
A
#
# COMPACT_ATOMS: atom_id res chain seq x y z
N TYR A 1 25.17 -21.83 -25.93
CA TYR A 1 24.14 -20.86 -26.36
C TYR A 1 24.34 -19.56 -25.59
N ARG A 2 24.79 -18.50 -26.27
CA ARG A 2 25.08 -17.18 -25.67
C ARG A 2 23.76 -16.46 -25.36
N LYS A 3 23.51 -16.15 -24.08
CA LYS A 3 22.49 -15.17 -23.66
C LYS A 3 22.89 -13.79 -24.22
N ARG A 4 22.13 -13.29 -25.20
CA ARG A 4 22.20 -11.87 -25.58
C ARG A 4 21.41 -11.11 -24.53
N GLY A 5 22.10 -10.34 -23.71
CA GLY A 5 21.49 -9.32 -22.87
C GLY A 5 20.82 -8.28 -23.75
N LEU A 6 19.50 -8.20 -23.68
CA LEU A 6 18.76 -7.02 -24.11
C LEU A 6 18.90 -6.01 -22.98
N ALA A 7 19.81 -5.06 -23.14
CA ALA A 7 19.82 -3.84 -22.34
C ALA A 7 18.54 -3.06 -22.66
N PHE A 8 17.54 -3.19 -21.81
CA PHE A 8 16.29 -2.44 -21.91
C PHE A 8 16.53 -1.06 -21.29
N THR A 9 16.41 -0.01 -22.11
CA THR A 9 16.64 1.37 -21.69
C THR A 9 15.44 1.83 -20.86
N THR A 10 15.61 1.80 -19.53
CA THR A 10 14.60 1.97 -18.47
C THR A 10 13.84 3.30 -18.47
N THR A 11 14.24 4.30 -19.26
CA THR A 11 13.67 5.65 -19.16
C THR A 11 12.49 5.90 -20.11
N THR A 12 12.42 5.17 -21.24
CA THR A 12 11.46 5.50 -22.32
C THR A 12 10.14 4.73 -22.22
N THR A 13 10.16 3.53 -21.65
CA THR A 13 8.95 2.69 -21.51
C THR A 13 8.08 3.11 -20.32
N LEU A 14 8.64 3.39 -19.14
CA LEU A 14 7.86 3.85 -17.97
C LEU A 14 7.05 5.13 -18.25
N LEU A 15 7.55 6.02 -19.12
CA LEU A 15 6.85 7.25 -19.52
C LEU A 15 5.72 7.03 -20.54
N SER A 16 5.78 5.99 -21.39
CA SER A 16 4.74 5.75 -22.40
C SER A 16 3.49 5.08 -21.80
N TRP A 17 3.66 4.26 -20.77
CA TRP A 17 2.55 3.63 -20.03
C TRP A 17 1.74 4.63 -19.18
N LYS A 18 2.31 5.79 -18.84
CA LYS A 18 1.61 6.84 -18.08
C LYS A 18 0.36 7.40 -18.76
N LYS A 19 0.16 7.19 -20.07
CA LYS A 19 -0.89 7.90 -20.83
C LYS A 19 -2.09 7.09 -21.32
N THR A 20 -2.05 5.75 -21.38
CA THR A 20 -3.09 5.04 -22.17
C THR A 20 -3.76 3.83 -21.54
N ALA A 21 -3.29 3.25 -20.42
CA ALA A 21 -3.86 1.98 -19.94
C ALA A 21 -4.65 2.04 -18.62
N ILE A 22 -4.70 3.18 -17.91
CA ILE A 22 -5.10 3.16 -16.48
C ILE A 22 -6.09 4.28 -16.12
N ALA A 23 -7.15 4.45 -16.91
CA ALA A 23 -8.12 5.51 -16.62
C ALA A 23 -9.10 5.18 -15.48
N THR A 24 -9.46 3.90 -15.26
CA THR A 24 -10.55 3.55 -14.31
C THR A 24 -10.43 2.19 -13.59
N ALA A 25 -9.58 1.27 -14.04
CA ALA A 25 -9.60 -0.13 -13.58
C ALA A 25 -8.88 -0.47 -12.24
N PRO A 26 -7.77 0.13 -11.80
CA PRO A 26 -6.97 -0.49 -10.73
C PRO A 26 -7.54 -0.38 -9.33
N LYS A 27 -8.53 0.49 -9.09
CA LYS A 27 -8.99 0.78 -7.72
C LYS A 27 -9.43 -0.49 -6.97
N ALA A 28 -10.18 -1.36 -7.64
CA ALA A 28 -10.68 -2.60 -7.05
C ALA A 28 -9.60 -3.70 -6.97
N PHE A 29 -8.55 -3.60 -7.80
CA PHE A 29 -7.52 -4.61 -7.93
C PHE A 29 -6.22 -4.27 -7.20
N ILE A 30 -6.08 -3.07 -6.66
CA ILE A 30 -4.84 -2.65 -6.00
C ILE A 30 -4.46 -3.53 -4.81
N GLN A 31 -5.44 -4.02 -4.05
CA GLN A 31 -5.17 -4.90 -2.92
C GLN A 31 -4.83 -6.30 -3.43
N TRP A 32 -5.86 -7.05 -3.84
CA TRP A 32 -5.73 -8.44 -4.25
C TRP A 32 -4.85 -8.65 -5.48
N GLY A 33 -4.96 -7.76 -6.47
CA GLY A 33 -4.17 -7.85 -7.70
C GLY A 33 -2.69 -7.60 -7.44
N SER A 34 -2.33 -6.62 -6.58
CA SER A 34 -0.92 -6.44 -6.24
C SER A 34 -0.39 -7.64 -5.47
N MET A 35 -1.09 -8.11 -4.45
CA MET A 35 -0.60 -9.28 -3.70
C MET A 35 -0.49 -10.52 -4.60
N ALA A 36 -1.46 -10.77 -5.48
CA ALA A 36 -1.38 -11.88 -6.43
C ALA A 36 -0.22 -11.73 -7.42
N TYR A 37 0.04 -10.53 -7.95
CA TYR A 37 1.19 -10.30 -8.81
C TYR A 37 2.51 -10.49 -8.09
N TYR A 38 2.58 -10.12 -6.80
CA TYR A 38 3.77 -10.35 -5.99
C TYR A 38 4.01 -11.85 -5.78
N GLU A 39 3.00 -12.64 -5.42
CA GLU A 39 3.11 -14.11 -5.32
C GLU A 39 3.53 -14.76 -6.66
N LEU A 40 3.01 -14.26 -7.78
CA LEU A 40 3.40 -14.72 -9.11
C LEU A 40 4.85 -14.36 -9.47
N GLU A 41 5.34 -13.20 -9.05
CA GLU A 41 6.75 -12.81 -9.19
C GLU A 41 7.64 -13.76 -8.37
N GLN A 42 7.30 -13.99 -7.09
CA GLN A 42 8.08 -14.86 -6.19
C GLN A 42 8.15 -16.32 -6.66
N SER A 43 7.06 -16.81 -7.26
CA SER A 43 7.01 -18.16 -7.82
C SER A 43 7.70 -18.29 -9.19
N GLY A 44 8.17 -17.19 -9.78
CA GLY A 44 8.68 -17.16 -11.16
C GLY A 44 7.59 -17.42 -12.22
N GLY A 45 6.32 -17.35 -11.83
CA GLY A 45 5.16 -17.64 -12.66
C GLY A 45 4.71 -16.48 -13.54
N CYS A 46 5.42 -15.34 -13.51
CA CYS A 46 5.04 -14.15 -14.24
C CYS A 46 6.25 -13.37 -14.78
N GLU A 47 6.14 -12.96 -16.04
CA GLU A 47 7.05 -11.99 -16.64
C GLU A 47 6.54 -10.56 -16.37
N ALA A 48 7.44 -9.68 -15.92
CA ALA A 48 7.19 -8.26 -15.65
C ALA A 48 6.11 -8.01 -14.57
N CYS A 49 5.95 -8.90 -13.58
CA CYS A 49 5.02 -8.66 -12.48
C CYS A 49 5.49 -7.53 -11.57
N ALA A 50 6.79 -7.44 -11.27
CA ALA A 50 7.38 -6.31 -10.54
C ALA A 50 7.08 -4.96 -11.21
N GLU A 51 7.20 -4.86 -12.54
CA GLU A 51 6.89 -3.61 -13.26
C GLU A 51 5.40 -3.24 -13.17
N ARG A 52 4.51 -4.24 -13.28
CA ARG A 52 3.06 -4.04 -13.13
C ARG A 52 2.70 -3.59 -11.73
N LEU A 53 3.30 -4.20 -10.70
CA LEU A 53 3.15 -3.83 -9.30
C LEU A 53 3.46 -2.36 -9.06
N VAL A 54 4.66 -1.93 -9.46
CA VAL A 54 5.10 -0.55 -9.31
C VAL A 54 4.20 0.40 -10.11
N THR A 55 3.79 0.03 -11.31
CA THR A 55 2.87 0.85 -12.12
C THR A 55 1.51 1.03 -11.42
N MET A 56 0.97 -0.02 -10.81
CA MET A 56 -0.27 0.06 -10.03
C MET A 56 -0.09 0.94 -8.79
N ALA A 57 1.05 0.85 -8.12
CA ALA A 57 1.38 1.70 -6.98
C ALA A 57 1.43 3.19 -7.38
N HIS A 58 2.10 3.53 -8.48
CA HIS A 58 2.11 4.89 -9.03
C HIS A 58 0.71 5.41 -9.30
N TRP A 59 -0.16 4.63 -9.96
CA TRP A 59 -1.53 5.04 -10.20
C TRP A 59 -2.30 5.28 -8.89
N MET A 60 -2.12 4.40 -7.90
CA MET A 60 -2.77 4.54 -6.60
C MET A 60 -2.31 5.83 -5.89
N ILE A 61 -1.03 6.16 -5.97
CA ILE A 61 -0.46 7.36 -5.35
C ILE A 61 -0.89 8.62 -6.12
N ASP A 62 -0.67 8.66 -7.43
CA ASP A 62 -0.73 9.88 -8.25
C ASP A 62 -2.15 10.19 -8.75
N ASN A 63 -2.93 9.17 -9.07
CA ASN A 63 -4.27 9.34 -9.64
C ASN A 63 -5.36 9.15 -8.58
N HIS A 64 -5.16 8.18 -7.67
CA HIS A 64 -6.10 7.94 -6.59
C HIS A 64 -5.78 8.75 -5.33
N TYR A 65 -4.64 9.45 -5.25
CA TYR A 65 -4.32 10.39 -4.18
C TYR A 65 -4.46 9.79 -2.77
N THR A 66 -3.93 8.58 -2.55
CA THR A 66 -4.17 7.77 -1.33
C THR A 66 -3.98 8.54 -0.02
N LEU A 67 -2.93 9.35 0.09
CA LEU A 67 -2.67 10.15 1.31
C LEU A 67 -3.80 11.13 1.65
N TRP A 68 -4.47 11.66 0.62
CA TRP A 68 -5.50 12.68 0.72
C TRP A 68 -6.90 12.11 0.96
N ARG A 69 -7.05 10.78 0.98
CA ARG A 69 -8.34 10.14 1.25
C ARG A 69 -8.77 10.38 2.69
N THR A 70 -10.05 10.70 2.86
CA THR A 70 -10.64 10.98 4.18
C THR A 70 -11.08 9.73 4.92
N ARG A 71 -11.26 8.63 4.18
CA ARG A 71 -11.60 7.31 4.68
C ARG A 71 -10.37 6.44 4.90
N ASN A 72 -10.51 5.38 5.67
CA ASN A 72 -9.45 4.40 5.88
C ASN A 72 -9.23 3.65 4.57
N THR A 73 -8.00 3.72 4.06
CA THR A 73 -7.60 3.06 2.81
C THR A 73 -6.50 2.04 3.08
N ALA A 74 -6.52 1.35 4.21
CA ALA A 74 -5.56 0.31 4.55
C ALA A 74 -5.40 -0.74 3.44
N TYR A 75 -6.50 -1.10 2.76
CA TYR A 75 -6.48 -1.99 1.59
C TYR A 75 -5.53 -1.52 0.47
N ALA A 76 -5.34 -0.20 0.31
CA ALA A 76 -4.42 0.33 -0.69
C ALA A 76 -2.96 0.13 -0.24
N TYR A 77 -2.68 0.26 1.05
CA TYR A 77 -1.34 0.07 1.60
C TYR A 77 -0.88 -1.38 1.53
N GLU A 78 -1.78 -2.36 1.65
CA GLU A 78 -1.45 -3.77 1.38
C GLU A 78 -0.82 -3.92 -0.01
N GLY A 79 -1.42 -3.32 -1.03
CA GLY A 79 -0.88 -3.35 -2.39
C GLY A 79 0.38 -2.51 -2.59
N LEU A 80 0.50 -1.36 -1.91
CA LEU A 80 1.71 -0.53 -1.95
C LEU A 80 2.91 -1.25 -1.33
N LEU A 81 2.69 -2.00 -0.25
CA LEU A 81 3.73 -2.78 0.43
C LEU A 81 4.26 -3.91 -0.44
N SER A 82 3.40 -4.63 -1.16
CA SER A 82 3.84 -5.61 -2.16
C SER A 82 4.67 -4.96 -3.28
N ALA A 83 4.29 -3.76 -3.74
CA ALA A 83 5.04 -3.04 -4.75
C ALA A 83 6.38 -2.49 -4.22
N TYR A 84 6.43 -2.06 -2.96
CA TYR A 84 7.66 -1.66 -2.27
C TYR A 84 8.65 -2.83 -2.23
N GLN A 85 8.19 -4.00 -1.79
CA GLN A 85 9.01 -5.20 -1.69
C GLN A 85 9.56 -5.64 -3.05
N ALA A 86 8.70 -5.69 -4.07
CA ALA A 86 9.15 -6.00 -5.43
C ALA A 86 10.18 -4.98 -5.95
N ALA A 87 10.01 -3.69 -5.65
CA ALA A 87 11.00 -2.67 -6.02
C ALA A 87 12.34 -2.86 -5.30
N GLN A 88 12.32 -3.24 -4.02
CA GLN A 88 13.52 -3.53 -3.25
C GLN A 88 14.28 -4.73 -3.84
N GLU A 89 13.59 -5.84 -4.11
CA GLU A 89 14.18 -7.06 -4.67
C GLU A 89 14.81 -6.85 -6.06
N GLN A 90 14.23 -5.94 -6.85
CA GLN A 90 14.76 -5.58 -8.17
C GLN A 90 15.85 -4.49 -8.12
N GLY A 91 16.17 -3.95 -6.94
CA GLY A 91 17.14 -2.87 -6.77
C GLY A 91 16.67 -1.52 -7.34
N TRP A 92 15.36 -1.28 -7.42
CA TRP A 92 14.77 -0.05 -7.94
C TRP A 92 14.63 1.01 -6.84
N GLU A 93 15.77 1.49 -6.33
CA GLU A 93 15.87 2.40 -5.17
C GLU A 93 14.96 3.63 -5.28
N LYS A 94 14.84 4.22 -6.48
CA LYS A 94 13.97 5.38 -6.70
C LYS A 94 12.50 5.07 -6.42
N GLU A 95 12.04 3.91 -6.86
CA GLU A 95 10.65 3.48 -6.69
C GLU A 95 10.38 3.03 -5.26
N GLN A 96 11.34 2.31 -4.66
CA GLN A 96 11.31 1.94 -3.26
C GLN A 96 11.18 3.20 -2.36
N HIS A 97 12.03 4.22 -2.57
CA HIS A 97 11.98 5.45 -1.80
C HIS A 97 10.66 6.21 -2.00
N TYR A 98 10.18 6.30 -3.25
CA TYR A 98 8.92 6.97 -3.57
C TYR A 98 7.73 6.33 -2.85
N ILE A 99 7.56 5.01 -3.04
CA ILE A 99 6.45 4.24 -2.47
C ILE A 99 6.57 4.20 -0.95
N GLY A 100 7.77 3.96 -0.42
CA GLY A 100 8.06 3.91 1.02
C GLY A 100 7.65 5.21 1.74
N SER A 101 7.94 6.36 1.14
CA SER A 101 7.54 7.66 1.72
C SER A 101 6.02 7.84 1.84
N VAL A 102 5.24 7.17 0.99
CA VAL A 102 3.78 7.19 1.03
C VAL A 102 3.27 6.19 2.06
N ILE A 103 3.87 5.00 2.14
CA ILE A 103 3.56 3.98 3.14
C ILE A 103 3.72 4.57 4.55
N ASP A 104 4.88 5.16 4.85
CA ASP A 104 5.20 5.72 6.16
C ASP A 104 4.15 6.76 6.63
N LYS A 105 3.93 7.80 5.81
CA LYS A 105 2.95 8.86 6.11
C LYS A 105 1.54 8.32 6.22
N GLY A 106 1.20 7.39 5.35
CA GLY A 106 -0.12 6.80 5.24
C GLY A 106 -0.48 5.94 6.44
N LEU A 107 0.37 4.97 6.77
CA LEU A 107 0.19 4.08 7.91
C LEU A 107 0.26 4.87 9.23
N SER A 108 1.16 5.83 9.37
CA SER A 108 1.20 6.72 10.55
C SER A 108 -0.14 7.42 10.79
N LYS A 109 -0.77 7.92 9.72
CA LYS A 109 -2.11 8.51 9.79
C LYS A 109 -3.17 7.48 10.21
N LEU A 110 -3.16 6.28 9.61
CA LEU A 110 -4.17 5.25 9.88
C LEU A 110 -4.04 4.64 11.29
N ILE A 111 -2.81 4.45 11.78
CA ILE A 111 -2.54 4.02 13.17
C ILE A 111 -3.19 4.99 14.16
N SER A 112 -3.20 6.29 13.86
CA SER A 112 -3.81 7.28 14.74
C SER A 112 -5.33 7.12 14.93
N TRP A 113 -5.97 6.27 14.12
CA TRP A 113 -7.40 6.01 14.16
C TRP A 113 -7.75 4.71 14.91
N GLN A 114 -6.76 4.04 15.51
CA GLN A 114 -6.98 2.87 16.37
C GLN A 114 -7.42 3.29 17.77
N VAL A 115 -8.56 2.74 18.21
CA VAL A 115 -9.10 2.92 19.56
C VAL A 115 -8.17 2.26 20.57
N GLY A 116 -7.73 3.03 21.57
CA GLY A 116 -6.76 2.57 22.57
C GLY A 116 -5.33 2.40 22.02
N GLY A 117 -5.06 2.83 20.79
CA GLY A 117 -3.73 2.79 20.19
C GLY A 117 -2.75 3.80 20.83
N PRO A 118 -1.44 3.65 20.59
CA PRO A 118 -0.40 4.47 21.23
C PRO A 118 -0.37 5.92 20.74
N LEU A 119 -0.96 6.22 19.57
CA LEU A 119 -0.91 7.52 18.92
C LEU A 119 -2.32 8.05 18.58
N PRO A 120 -3.25 8.16 19.55
CA PRO A 120 -4.65 8.46 19.26
C PRO A 120 -4.79 9.83 18.59
N ASN A 121 -5.63 9.94 17.56
CA ASN A 121 -5.94 11.22 16.94
C ASN A 121 -6.73 12.15 17.88
N GLY A 122 -7.00 13.39 17.43
CA GLY A 122 -7.74 14.36 18.24
C GLY A 122 -9.16 13.94 18.63
N TYR A 123 -9.85 13.17 17.78
CA TYR A 123 -11.21 12.69 18.09
C TYR A 123 -11.18 11.66 19.21
N LEU A 124 -10.31 10.64 19.12
CA LEU A 124 -10.17 9.59 20.14
C LEU A 124 -9.66 10.15 21.48
N ARG A 125 -8.82 11.19 21.46
CA ARG A 125 -8.42 11.88 22.70
C ARG A 125 -9.57 12.63 23.37
N ALA A 126 -10.45 13.24 22.58
CA ALA A 126 -11.60 13.99 23.08
C ALA A 126 -12.77 13.08 23.48
N HIS A 127 -12.83 11.86 22.93
CA HIS A 127 -13.90 10.88 23.14
C HIS A 127 -13.30 9.53 23.54
N PRO A 128 -12.68 9.42 24.73
CA PRO A 128 -12.23 8.12 25.23
C PRO A 128 -13.44 7.20 25.42
N THR A 129 -13.24 5.90 25.21
CA THR A 129 -14.24 4.87 25.50
C THR A 129 -13.77 4.03 26.68
N ASP A 130 -14.72 3.60 27.52
CA ASP A 130 -14.52 2.61 28.58
C ASP A 130 -14.97 1.20 28.15
N ASP A 131 -15.56 1.05 26.96
CA ASP A 131 -15.95 -0.24 26.41
C ASP A 131 -14.71 -1.06 26.00
N PRO A 132 -14.39 -2.17 26.70
CA PRO A 132 -13.24 -2.98 26.39
C PRO A 132 -13.36 -3.68 25.02
N LEU A 133 -14.57 -3.87 24.48
CA LEU A 133 -14.77 -4.50 23.17
C LEU A 133 -14.41 -3.57 22.01
N ALA A 134 -14.36 -2.25 22.24
CA ALA A 134 -13.97 -1.28 21.24
C ALA A 134 -12.44 -1.17 21.07
N VAL A 135 -11.66 -1.58 22.08
CA VAL A 135 -10.19 -1.45 22.09
C VAL A 135 -9.57 -2.31 20.99
N GLY A 136 -8.66 -1.74 20.22
CA GLY A 136 -8.05 -2.37 19.05
C GLY A 136 -8.87 -2.20 17.77
N GLY A 137 -10.13 -1.79 17.87
CA GLY A 137 -10.94 -1.36 16.73
C GLY A 137 -10.34 -0.14 16.03
N VAL A 138 -10.68 0.04 14.76
CA VAL A 138 -10.12 1.09 13.91
C VAL A 138 -11.24 1.88 13.27
N MET A 139 -11.19 3.20 13.43
CA MET A 139 -12.15 4.10 12.80
C MET A 139 -11.95 4.16 11.28
N ASN A 140 -13.06 4.24 10.54
CA ASN A 140 -13.03 4.37 9.08
C ASN A 140 -12.76 5.80 8.59
N ALA A 141 -12.83 6.80 9.47
CA ALA A 141 -12.49 8.19 9.17
C ALA A 141 -12.04 8.89 10.45
N ARG A 142 -11.48 10.09 10.30
CA ARG A 142 -10.91 10.86 11.41
C ARG A 142 -11.86 11.03 12.61
N ASN A 143 -13.15 11.16 12.35
CA ASN A 143 -14.21 11.44 13.32
C ASN A 143 -15.43 10.52 13.12
N ASP A 144 -15.18 9.28 12.72
CA ASP A 144 -16.21 8.27 12.48
C ASP A 144 -16.09 7.16 13.54
N PRO A 145 -16.92 7.20 14.61
CA PRO A 145 -16.80 6.25 15.70
C PRO A 145 -17.29 4.84 15.34
N ASP A 146 -17.94 4.65 14.19
CA ASP A 146 -18.47 3.35 13.79
C ASP A 146 -17.33 2.39 13.46
N LEU A 147 -17.19 1.36 14.28
CA LEU A 147 -16.17 0.33 14.13
C LEU A 147 -16.66 -0.79 13.22
N ARG A 148 -15.85 -1.12 12.21
CA ARG A 148 -16.12 -2.20 11.27
C ARG A 148 -14.97 -3.19 11.25
N ILE A 149 -15.32 -4.48 11.25
CA ILE A 149 -14.33 -5.56 11.26
C ILE A 149 -13.42 -5.52 10.03
N ASP A 150 -13.95 -5.19 8.85
CA ASP A 150 -13.15 -5.14 7.62
C ASP A 150 -12.08 -4.04 7.66
N VAL A 151 -12.39 -2.88 8.26
CA VAL A 151 -11.42 -1.78 8.42
C VAL A 151 -10.28 -2.20 9.33
N ALA A 152 -10.60 -2.86 10.45
CA ALA A 152 -9.60 -3.40 11.37
C ALA A 152 -8.75 -4.49 10.70
N GLN A 153 -9.36 -5.40 9.92
CA GLN A 153 -8.66 -6.46 9.19
C GLN A 153 -7.68 -5.90 8.16
N HIS A 154 -8.10 -4.95 7.33
CA HIS A 154 -7.21 -4.32 6.36
C HIS A 154 -6.05 -3.60 7.04
N GLN A 155 -6.33 -2.87 8.12
CA GLN A 155 -5.29 -2.14 8.85
C GLN A 155 -4.30 -3.09 9.52
N LEU A 156 -4.77 -4.15 10.15
CA LEU A 156 -3.91 -5.19 10.73
C LEU A 156 -3.03 -5.81 9.64
N HIS A 157 -3.61 -6.19 8.50
CA HIS A 157 -2.86 -6.81 7.42
C HIS A 157 -1.79 -5.88 6.84
N ALA A 158 -2.14 -4.62 6.57
CA ALA A 158 -1.17 -3.63 6.09
C ALA A 158 -0.03 -3.40 7.10
N LEU A 159 -0.31 -3.42 8.41
CA LEU A 159 0.74 -3.30 9.43
C LEU A 159 1.65 -4.53 9.49
N LEU A 160 1.10 -5.74 9.37
CA LEU A 160 1.91 -6.97 9.32
C LEU A 160 2.85 -6.97 8.10
N LEU A 161 2.33 -6.57 6.93
CA LEU A 161 3.13 -6.41 5.72
C LEU A 161 4.19 -5.31 5.87
N ALA A 162 3.89 -4.21 6.56
CA ALA A 162 4.88 -3.17 6.86
C ALA A 162 6.00 -3.68 7.77
N LEU A 163 5.65 -4.46 8.79
CA LEU A 163 6.65 -5.08 9.66
C LEU A 163 7.56 -6.01 8.84
N GLN A 164 6.99 -6.82 7.96
CA GLN A 164 7.74 -7.80 7.17
C GLN A 164 8.60 -7.18 6.05
N TYR A 165 8.09 -6.16 5.34
CA TYR A 165 8.74 -5.65 4.12
C TYR A 165 9.39 -4.28 4.28
N TYR A 166 8.91 -3.46 5.22
CA TYR A 166 9.31 -2.04 5.31
C TYR A 166 10.20 -1.74 6.51
N PHE A 167 9.99 -2.43 7.64
CA PHE A 167 10.74 -2.20 8.89
C PHE A 167 11.76 -3.29 9.22
N GLU A 168 11.72 -4.44 8.54
CA GLU A 168 12.79 -5.43 8.63
C GLU A 168 14.00 -4.97 7.80
N ASP A 169 15.12 -4.73 8.49
CA ASP A 169 16.46 -4.48 7.92
C ASP A 169 17.14 -5.80 7.51
#